data_AF-A0A1X1X534-F1
#
_entry.id   AF-A0A1X1X534-F1
#
_cell.length_a   1.000
_cell.length_b   1.000
_cell.length_c   1.000
_cell.angle_alpha   90.00
_cell.angle_beta   90.00
_cell.angle_gamma   90.00
#
_symmetry.space_group_name_H-M   'P 1'
#
loop_
_entity.id
_entity.type
_entity.pdbx_description
1 polymer ?
#
loop_
_entity_poly.entity_id
_entity_poly.type
_entity_poly.pdbx_seq_one_letter_code
_entity_poly.pdbx_strand_id
1 'polypeptide(L)'
;MIAIAVPLCVGAVSMPVASADESVIHQLGSPAQLVNGDVVQAWTVTDLKPSTDSIPYPVAGTLWEAAATDVAVNGTVQPVVSNLRSLGDLRS
;
A
#
# COMPACT_ATOMS: atom_id res chain seq x y z
N MET A 1 -27.50 30.38 -50.58
CA MET A 1 -28.23 29.69 -49.50
C MET A 1 -27.29 28.70 -48.85
N ILE A 2 -26.99 28.96 -47.57
CA ILE A 2 -26.50 28.07 -46.49
C ILE A 2 -25.20 27.29 -46.74
N ALA A 3 -24.10 27.82 -46.17
CA ALA A 3 -22.93 27.04 -45.79
C ALA A 3 -23.29 26.21 -44.55
N ILE A 4 -23.21 24.89 -44.64
CA ILE A 4 -23.44 23.99 -43.50
C ILE A 4 -22.08 23.75 -42.85
N ALA A 5 -21.84 24.42 -41.72
CA ALA A 5 -20.71 24.11 -40.85
C ALA A 5 -21.05 22.89 -40.01
N VAL A 6 -20.26 21.82 -40.12
CA VAL A 6 -20.37 20.63 -39.27
C VAL A 6 -19.54 20.87 -38.01
N PRO A 7 -20.12 20.89 -36.79
CA PRO A 7 -19.33 20.98 -35.58
C PRO A 7 -18.63 19.65 -35.32
N LEU A 8 -17.31 19.65 -35.28
CA LEU A 8 -16.50 18.53 -34.82
C LEU A 8 -16.63 18.47 -33.28
N CYS A 9 -17.55 17.65 -32.77
CA CYS A 9 -17.63 17.37 -31.34
C CYS A 9 -16.42 16.49 -30.95
N VAL A 10 -15.30 17.11 -30.60
CA VAL A 10 -14.18 16.42 -29.93
C VAL A 10 -14.60 16.23 -28.48
N GLY A 11 -15.35 15.16 -28.22
CA GLY A 11 -15.53 14.64 -26.88
C GLY A 11 -14.19 14.11 -26.39
N ALA A 12 -13.42 14.95 -25.71
CA ALA A 12 -12.30 14.48 -24.92
C ALA A 12 -12.88 13.61 -23.80
N VAL A 13 -12.96 12.31 -24.03
CA VAL A 13 -13.10 11.31 -22.98
C VAL A 13 -11.87 11.45 -22.10
N SER A 14 -11.98 12.27 -21.06
CA SER A 14 -11.01 12.31 -19.96
C SER A 14 -11.08 10.94 -19.29
N MET A 15 -10.21 10.02 -19.73
CA MET A 15 -10.01 8.79 -19.00
C MET A 15 -9.45 9.16 -17.62
N PRO A 16 -10.03 8.64 -16.52
CA PRO A 16 -9.47 8.86 -15.20
C PRO A 16 -8.05 8.26 -15.20
N VAL A 17 -7.06 9.13 -15.01
CA VAL A 17 -5.67 8.71 -14.83
C VAL A 17 -5.56 8.24 -13.38
N ALA A 18 -5.39 6.94 -13.18
CA ALA A 18 -5.04 6.40 -11.88
C ALA A 18 -3.56 6.75 -11.61
N SER A 19 -3.31 7.74 -10.77
CA SER A 19 -1.96 8.00 -10.25
C SER A 19 -1.68 6.97 -9.15
N ALA A 20 -0.68 6.10 -9.36
CA ALA A 20 -0.11 5.32 -8.28
C ALA A 20 0.88 6.22 -7.54
N ASP A 21 0.69 6.40 -6.23
CA ASP A 21 1.68 7.05 -5.38
C ASP A 21 3.00 6.25 -5.43
N GLU A 22 4.14 6.93 -5.49
CA GLU A 22 5.43 6.23 -5.43
C GLU A 22 5.56 5.52 -4.08
N SER A 23 5.98 4.26 -4.10
CA SER A 23 6.24 3.54 -2.85
C SER A 23 7.42 4.16 -2.12
N VAL A 24 7.14 4.91 -1.05
CA VAL A 24 8.17 5.47 -0.17
C VAL A 24 8.69 4.37 0.76
N ILE A 25 10.01 4.15 0.75
CA ILE A 25 10.67 3.18 1.62
C ILE A 25 11.04 3.86 2.93
N HIS A 26 10.54 3.32 4.04
CA HIS A 26 10.93 3.70 5.39
C HIS A 26 11.79 2.61 6.04
N GLN A 27 12.65 3.01 6.98
CA GLN A 27 13.42 2.06 7.78
C GLN A 27 12.51 1.34 8.78
N LEU A 28 12.75 0.04 9.01
CA LEU A 28 12.08 -0.71 10.08
C LEU A 28 12.25 0.01 11.43
N GLY A 29 11.18 -0.01 12.24
CA GLY A 29 11.08 0.69 13.52
C GLY A 29 10.73 2.17 13.42
N SER A 30 10.78 2.78 12.23
CA SER A 30 10.25 4.13 12.02
C SER A 30 8.77 4.07 11.64
N PRO A 31 7.94 5.03 12.12
CA PRO A 31 6.56 5.14 11.66
C PRO A 31 6.52 5.61 10.20
N ALA A 32 5.75 4.91 9.38
CA ALA A 32 5.44 5.28 8.01
C ALA A 32 3.97 5.70 7.90
N GLN A 33 3.71 6.92 7.41
CA GLN A 33 2.35 7.42 7.25
C GLN A 33 1.76 7.01 5.91
N LEU A 34 0.51 6.58 5.95
CA LEU A 34 -0.31 6.33 4.79
C LEU A 34 -1.55 7.22 4.88
N VAL A 35 -1.68 8.11 3.89
CA VAL A 35 -2.79 9.06 3.78
C VAL A 35 -3.78 8.53 2.75
N ASN A 36 -5.04 8.38 3.14
CA ASN A 36 -6.12 7.93 2.27
C ASN A 36 -7.33 8.86 2.43
N GLY A 37 -7.33 9.97 1.69
CA GLY A 37 -8.29 11.05 1.86
C GLY A 37 -8.15 11.70 3.23
N ASP A 38 -9.24 11.81 3.98
CA ASP A 38 -9.26 12.37 5.34
C ASP A 38 -8.77 11.38 6.42
N VAL A 39 -8.51 10.12 6.05
CA VAL A 39 -8.02 9.10 6.98
C VAL A 39 -6.50 9.02 6.88
N VAL A 40 -5.82 9.16 8.03
CA VAL A 40 -4.36 9.05 8.13
C VAL A 40 -4.03 7.95 9.13
N GLN A 41 -3.24 6.98 8.69
CA GLN A 41 -2.74 5.90 9.53
C GLN A 41 -1.22 5.88 9.51
N ALA A 42 -0.61 5.45 10.61
CA ALA A 42 0.83 5.26 10.71
C ALA A 42 1.14 3.82 11.12
N TRP A 43 1.94 3.15 10.29
CA TRP A 43 2.42 1.80 10.56
C TRP A 43 3.86 1.83 11.02
N THR A 44 4.14 1.11 12.10
CA THR A 44 5.50 0.84 12.57
C THR A 44 5.71 -0.66 12.58
N VAL A 45 6.69 -1.14 11.81
CA VAL A 45 7.07 -2.57 11.76
C VAL A 45 8.43 -2.76 12.42
N THR A 46 8.51 -3.62 13.44
CA THR A 46 9.72 -3.91 14.21
C THR A 46 10.01 -5.41 14.26
N ASP A 47 11.18 -5.76 14.81
CA ASP A 47 11.52 -7.12 15.24
C ASP A 47 11.42 -8.19 14.14
N LEU A 48 11.72 -7.84 12.90
CA LEU A 48 11.78 -8.80 11.79
C LEU A 48 12.89 -9.82 12.04
N LYS A 49 12.52 -11.07 12.28
CA LYS A 49 13.47 -12.14 12.65
C LYS A 49 12.92 -13.53 12.30
N PRO A 50 13.78 -14.57 12.29
CA PRO A 50 13.32 -15.95 12.26
C PRO A 50 12.44 -16.25 13.47
N SER A 51 11.28 -16.84 13.22
CA SER A 51 10.32 -17.22 14.25
C SER A 51 10.74 -18.51 14.95
N THR A 52 10.42 -18.60 16.24
CA THR A 52 10.54 -19.83 17.03
C THR A 52 9.20 -20.53 17.25
N ASP A 53 8.11 -19.98 16.68
CA ASP A 53 6.77 -20.48 16.90
C ASP A 53 6.50 -21.76 16.12
N SER A 54 5.78 -22.69 16.76
CA SER A 54 5.26 -23.88 16.09
C SER A 54 3.86 -23.57 15.55
N ILE A 55 3.70 -23.66 14.23
CA ILE A 55 2.41 -23.47 13.57
C ILE A 55 1.89 -24.80 13.00
N PRO A 56 0.57 -25.04 12.95
CA PRO A 56 -0.01 -26.31 12.51
C PRO A 56 -0.05 -26.46 10.98
N TYR A 57 0.94 -25.93 10.27
CA TYR A 57 1.04 -25.96 8.81
C TYR A 57 2.50 -26.18 8.39
N PRO A 58 2.75 -26.87 7.25
CA PRO A 58 4.11 -27.08 6.77
C PRO A 58 4.75 -25.75 6.37
N VAL A 59 5.93 -25.46 6.93
CA VAL A 59 6.74 -24.31 6.58
C VAL A 59 7.75 -24.72 5.51
N ALA A 60 7.72 -24.04 4.37
CA ALA A 60 8.77 -24.16 3.37
C ALA A 60 9.89 -23.16 3.70
N GLY A 61 11.06 -23.64 4.12
CA GLY A 61 12.19 -22.80 4.52
C GLY A 61 12.08 -22.32 5.97
N THR A 62 12.42 -21.06 6.22
CA THR A 62 12.42 -20.45 7.56
C THR A 62 11.12 -19.69 7.78
N LEU A 63 10.44 -19.94 8.91
CA LEU A 63 9.33 -19.10 9.35
C LEU A 63 9.89 -17.77 9.84
N TRP A 64 9.33 -16.65 9.39
CA TRP A 64 9.71 -15.31 9.81
C TRP A 64 8.55 -14.62 10.50
N GLU A 65 8.87 -13.79 11.49
CA GLU A 65 7.91 -12.97 12.24
C GLU A 65 8.37 -11.52 12.32
N ALA A 66 7.42 -10.61 12.52
CA ALA A 66 7.64 -9.20 12.81
C ALA A 66 6.47 -8.68 13.64
N ALA A 67 6.70 -7.62 14.42
CA ALA A 67 5.64 -6.90 15.11
C ALA A 67 5.21 -5.70 14.27
N ALA A 68 3.90 -5.51 14.11
CA ALA A 68 3.33 -4.38 13.39
C ALA A 68 2.35 -3.64 14.29
N THR A 69 2.56 -2.33 14.45
CA THR A 69 1.66 -1.44 15.18
C THR A 69 1.03 -0.45 14.21
N ASP A 70 -0.30 -0.38 14.23
CA ASP A 70 -1.08 0.62 13.50
C ASP A 70 -1.59 1.70 14.45
N VAL A 71 -1.46 2.96 14.05
CA VAL A 71 -1.95 4.11 14.79
C VAL A 71 -2.87 4.92 13.89
N ALA A 72 -4.13 5.09 14.31
CA ALA A 72 -5.06 6.02 13.70
C ALA A 72 -4.66 7.47 14.03
N VAL A 73 -3.94 8.11 13.12
CA VAL A 73 -3.49 9.50 13.27
C VAL A 73 -4.65 10.48 13.02
N ASN A 74 -5.50 10.18 12.03
CA ASN A 74 -6.72 10.93 11.76
C ASN A 74 -7.84 10.03 11.22
N GLY A 75 -9.07 10.28 11.67
CA GLY A 75 -10.24 9.47 11.32
C GLY A 75 -10.29 8.13 12.06
N THR A 76 -11.23 7.28 11.66
CA THR A 76 -11.33 5.90 12.14
C THR A 76 -10.60 4.99 11.18
N VAL A 77 -9.65 4.21 11.69
CA VAL A 77 -8.85 3.26 10.91
C VAL A 77 -9.26 1.84 11.26
N GLN A 78 -9.39 1.00 10.23
CA GLN A 78 -9.46 -0.45 10.37
C GLN A 78 -8.16 -1.05 9.81
N PRO A 79 -7.32 -1.70 10.64
CA PRO A 79 -6.05 -2.25 10.19
C PRO A 79 -6.24 -3.35 9.13
N VAL A 80 -5.55 -3.24 8.00
CA VAL A 80 -5.54 -4.26 6.93
C VAL A 80 -4.21 -5.02 6.95
N VAL A 81 -4.09 -5.94 7.91
CA VAL A 81 -2.85 -6.72 8.15
C VAL A 81 -2.48 -7.59 6.94
N SER A 82 -3.46 -8.02 6.15
CA SER A 82 -3.27 -8.90 4.97
C SER A 82 -2.43 -8.27 3.85
N ASN A 83 -2.23 -6.95 3.84
CA ASN A 83 -1.37 -6.27 2.88
C ASN A 83 0.12 -6.34 3.26
N LEU A 84 0.45 -6.74 4.49
CA LEU A 84 1.83 -6.87 4.93
C LEU A 84 2.46 -8.12 4.32
N ARG A 85 3.68 -7.95 3.80
CA ARG A 85 4.50 -9.03 3.26
C ARG A 85 5.97 -8.72 3.50
N SER A 86 6.76 -9.75 3.76
CA SER A 86 8.20 -9.65 3.61
C SER A 86 8.54 -9.75 2.12
N LEU A 87 9.49 -8.93 1.69
CA LEU A 87 10.13 -9.09 0.39
C LEU A 87 11.47 -9.76 0.64
N GLY A 88 11.76 -10.83 -0.07
CA GLY A 88 13.15 -11.30 -0.20
C GLY A 88 13.97 -10.23 -0.91
N ASP A 89 15.31 -10.32 -0.81
CA ASP A 89 16.16 -9.45 -1.61
C ASP A 89 15.92 -9.74 -3.10
N LEU A 90 15.21 -8.84 -3.78
CA LEU A 90 14.93 -8.92 -5.21
C LEU A 90 16.11 -8.36 -6.05
N ARG A 91 17.24 -8.02 -5.42
CA ARG A 91 18.44 -7.49 -6.09
C ARG A 91 19.53 -8.54 -6.35
N SER A 92 19.24 -9.82 -6.16
CA SER A 92 20.13 -10.94 -6.51
C SER A 92 19.90 -11.48 -7.93
#